data_AF-A0A532B720-F1
#
_entry.id   AF-A0A532B720-F1
#
_cell.length_a   1.000
_cell.length_b   1.000
_cell.length_c   1.000
_cell.angle_alpha   90.00
_cell.angle_beta   90.00
_cell.angle_gamma   90.00
#
_symmetry.space_group_name_H-M   'P 1'
#
loop_
_entity.id
_entity.type
_entity.pdbx_description
1 polymer ?
#
loop_
_entity_poly.entity_id
_entity_poly.type
_entity_poly.pdbx_seq_one_letter_code
_entity_poly.pdbx_strand_id
1 'polypeptide(L)'
;MANISGDADERRRSLRPLQRLFPYITHYRKMVIGAVVSLAIAAAMTLALPLAVRRMIDHGFSASDSSFIAEYFAMLVVMAAVLAAASASRYYFVITLGERVVADIRRDVFAHVTTLSP
;
A
#
# COMPACT_ATOMS: atom_id res chain seq x y z
N MET A 1 37.70 -6.04 -36.01
CA MET A 1 36.59 -6.68 -35.27
C MET A 1 36.59 -6.14 -33.85
N ALA A 2 35.73 -5.16 -33.56
CA ALA A 2 35.59 -4.59 -32.23
C ALA A 2 34.83 -5.56 -31.32
N ASN A 3 35.45 -5.97 -30.21
CA ASN A 3 34.82 -6.81 -29.21
C ASN A 3 33.96 -5.96 -28.27
N ILE A 4 32.68 -5.83 -28.59
CA ILE A 4 31.67 -5.19 -27.72
C ILE A 4 30.96 -6.29 -26.93
N SER A 5 31.65 -6.86 -25.94
CA SER A 5 31.01 -7.75 -24.96
C SER A 5 31.57 -7.46 -23.56
N GLY A 6 31.09 -6.37 -22.95
CA GLY A 6 31.57 -5.99 -21.61
C GLY A 6 30.71 -5.01 -20.81
N ASP A 7 29.57 -4.53 -21.31
CA ASP A 7 28.81 -3.45 -20.64
C ASP A 7 27.38 -3.85 -20.18
N ALA A 8 27.05 -5.14 -20.22
CA ALA A 8 25.71 -5.63 -19.88
C ALA A 8 25.54 -6.03 -18.40
N ASP A 9 26.62 -6.12 -17.62
CA ASP A 9 26.57 -6.70 -16.26
C ASP A 9 26.65 -5.67 -15.11
N GLU A 10 26.97 -4.39 -15.37
CA GLU A 10 26.93 -3.32 -14.35
C GLU A 10 25.51 -2.83 -14.02
N ARG A 11 24.49 -3.29 -14.76
CA ARG A 11 23.09 -2.89 -14.55
C ARG A 11 22.33 -3.82 -13.60
N ARG A 12 23.01 -4.78 -12.96
CA ARG A 12 22.51 -5.44 -11.76
C ARG A 12 22.73 -4.51 -10.58
N ARG A 13 21.92 -3.45 -10.48
CA ARG A 13 21.78 -2.66 -9.24
C ARG A 13 21.58 -3.66 -8.12
N SER A 14 22.65 -3.90 -7.38
CA SER A 14 22.67 -4.93 -6.35
C SER A 14 21.51 -4.63 -5.41
N LEU A 15 20.57 -5.56 -5.28
CA LEU A 15 19.49 -5.47 -4.29
C LEU A 15 20.01 -5.80 -2.87
N ARG A 16 21.33 -6.02 -2.73
CA ARG A 16 22.05 -6.25 -1.48
C ARG A 16 21.87 -5.12 -0.44
N PRO A 17 21.86 -3.82 -0.81
CA PRO A 17 21.56 -2.75 0.14
C PRO A 17 20.10 -2.79 0.65
N LEU A 18 19.14 -3.15 -0.22
CA LEU A 18 17.73 -3.33 0.14
C LEU A 18 17.53 -4.56 1.05
N GLN A 19 18.30 -5.64 0.87
CA GLN A 19 18.31 -6.79 1.77
C GLN A 19 18.81 -6.45 3.18
N ARG A 20 19.70 -5.45 3.33
CA ARG A 20 20.14 -4.98 4.67
C ARG A 20 19.08 -4.14 5.40
N LEU A 21 18.13 -3.53 4.70
CA LEU A 21 16.96 -2.89 5.29
C LEU A 21 15.84 -3.89 5.68
N PHE A 22 15.86 -5.08 5.09
CA PHE A 22 14.86 -6.13 5.34
C PHE A 22 14.71 -6.47 6.84
N PRO A 23 15.79 -6.67 7.64
CA PRO A 23 15.66 -6.90 9.08
C PRO A 23 14.98 -5.74 9.83
N TYR A 24 15.20 -4.48 9.41
CA TYR A 24 14.55 -3.31 10.02
C TYR A 24 13.03 -3.29 9.78
N ILE A 25 12.60 -3.64 8.57
CA ILE A 25 11.17 -3.76 8.24
C ILE A 25 10.54 -4.93 9.02
N THR A 26 11.29 -6.02 9.27
CA THR A 26 10.78 -7.19 9.99
C THR A 26 10.51 -6.95 11.48
N HIS A 27 11.12 -5.93 12.09
CA HIS A 27 10.81 -5.55 13.47
C HIS A 27 9.38 -4.96 13.60
N TYR A 28 8.86 -4.36 12.53
CA TYR A 28 7.53 -3.74 12.47
C TYR A 28 6.48 -4.57 11.71
N ARG A 29 6.58 -5.91 11.81
CA ARG A 29 5.66 -6.88 11.16
C ARG A 29 4.17 -6.55 11.36
N LYS A 30 3.77 -6.06 12.54
CA LYS A 30 2.37 -5.71 12.83
C LYS A 30 1.85 -4.57 11.95
N MET A 31 2.66 -3.56 11.67
CA MET A 31 2.28 -2.44 10.78
C MET A 31 2.27 -2.86 9.31
N VAL A 32 3.19 -3.72 8.90
CA VAL A 32 3.21 -4.29 7.54
C VAL A 32 1.95 -5.12 7.30
N ILE A 33 1.55 -5.97 8.25
CA ILE A 33 0.31 -6.74 8.17
C ILE A 33 -0.90 -5.80 8.06
N GLY A 34 -0.95 -4.74 8.89
CA GLY A 34 -2.00 -3.72 8.81
C GLY A 34 -2.08 -3.05 7.44
N ALA A 35 -0.94 -2.66 6.87
CA ALA A 35 -0.88 -2.07 5.53
C ALA A 35 -1.35 -3.04 4.43
N VAL A 36 -0.95 -4.32 4.51
CA VAL A 36 -1.35 -5.36 3.54
C VAL A 36 -2.85 -5.66 3.63
N VAL A 37 -3.39 -5.78 4.84
CA VAL A 37 -4.84 -5.97 5.04
C VAL A 37 -5.62 -4.78 4.49
N SER A 38 -5.18 -3.55 4.80
CA SER A 38 -5.82 -2.33 4.30
C SER A 38 -5.76 -2.24 2.77
N LEU A 39 -4.63 -2.65 2.18
CA LEU A 39 -4.45 -2.74 0.72
C LEU A 39 -5.41 -3.76 0.09
N ALA A 40 -5.55 -4.93 0.71
CA ALA A 40 -6.45 -5.98 0.24
C ALA A 40 -7.92 -5.53 0.29
N ILE A 41 -8.33 -4.87 1.37
CA ILE A 41 -9.68 -4.29 1.49
C ILE A 41 -9.90 -3.22 0.41
N ALA A 42 -8.95 -2.32 0.20
CA ALA A 42 -9.05 -1.30 -0.84
C ALA A 42 -9.18 -1.94 -2.23
N ALA A 43 -8.38 -2.96 -2.55
CA ALA A 43 -8.48 -3.68 -3.82
C ALA A 43 -9.85 -4.37 -3.99
N ALA A 44 -10.36 -5.01 -2.94
CA ALA A 44 -11.68 -5.61 -2.95
C ALA A 44 -12.79 -4.58 -3.16
N MET A 45 -12.70 -3.41 -2.52
CA MET A 45 -13.64 -2.31 -2.72
C MET A 45 -13.60 -1.74 -4.14
N THR A 46 -12.41 -1.58 -4.74
CA THR A 46 -12.28 -1.16 -6.14
C THR A 46 -12.95 -2.14 -7.10
N LEU A 47 -12.93 -3.44 -6.80
CA LEU A 47 -13.64 -4.46 -7.57
C LEU A 47 -15.15 -4.51 -7.28
N ALA A 48 -15.54 -4.31 -6.02
CA ALA A 48 -16.94 -4.36 -5.59
C ALA A 48 -17.73 -3.14 -6.08
N LEU A 49 -17.09 -1.97 -6.20
CA LEU A 49 -17.72 -0.71 -6.63
C LEU A 49 -18.42 -0.85 -8.01
N PRO A 50 -17.78 -1.31 -9.10
CA PRO A 50 -18.46 -1.49 -10.39
C PRO A 50 -19.57 -2.54 -10.35
N LEU A 51 -19.43 -3.59 -9.53
CA LEU A 51 -20.48 -4.61 -9.34
C LEU A 51 -21.71 -4.02 -8.63
N ALA A 52 -21.49 -3.20 -7.60
CA ALA A 52 -22.56 -2.52 -6.87
C ALA A 52 -23.29 -1.50 -7.75
N VAL A 53 -22.54 -0.70 -8.53
CA VAL A 53 -23.12 0.24 -9.49
C VAL A 53 -23.93 -0.50 -10.54
N ARG A 54 -23.43 -1.61 -11.10
CA ARG A 54 -24.17 -2.43 -12.04
C ARG A 54 -25.48 -2.96 -11.43
N ARG A 55 -25.44 -3.51 -10.22
CA ARG A 55 -26.63 -4.02 -9.53
C ARG A 55 -27.64 -2.90 -9.23
N MET A 56 -27.18 -1.71 -8.86
CA MET A 56 -28.02 -0.52 -8.68
C MET A 56 -28.70 -0.13 -10.00
N ILE A 57 -27.98 -0.10 -11.12
CA ILE A 57 -28.56 0.27 -12.42
C ILE A 57 -29.59 -0.78 -12.86
N ASP A 58 -29.25 -2.06 -12.73
CA ASP A 58 -30.10 -3.17 -13.19
C ASP A 58 -31.37 -3.33 -12.34
N HIS A 59 -31.33 -3.05 -11.03
CA HIS A 59 -32.47 -3.30 -10.10
C HIS A 59 -33.13 -2.03 -9.55
N GLY A 60 -32.41 -0.91 -9.49
CA GLY A 60 -32.93 0.36 -8.94
C GLY A 60 -33.80 1.14 -9.93
N PHE A 61 -33.64 0.93 -11.23
CA PHE A 61 -34.49 1.55 -12.27
C PHE A 61 -35.64 0.65 -12.74
N SER A 62 -35.56 -0.66 -12.50
CA SER A 62 -36.58 -1.63 -12.92
C SER A 62 -37.78 -1.72 -11.97
N ALA A 63 -37.60 -1.36 -10.70
CA ALA A 63 -38.67 -1.26 -9.71
C ALA A 63 -38.88 0.23 -9.39
N SER A 64 -39.98 0.81 -9.87
CA SER A 64 -40.34 2.24 -9.84
C SER A 64 -40.57 2.85 -8.44
N ASP A 65 -40.08 2.21 -7.39
CA ASP A 65 -40.19 2.67 -6.00
C ASP A 65 -38.95 3.47 -5.59
N SER A 66 -39.16 4.76 -5.29
CA SER A 66 -38.11 5.68 -4.83
C SER A 66 -37.39 5.22 -3.56
N SER A 67 -38.03 4.36 -2.75
CA SER A 67 -37.43 3.76 -1.55
C SER A 67 -36.24 2.87 -1.88
N PHE A 68 -36.34 2.03 -2.92
CA PHE A 68 -35.26 1.12 -3.29
C PHE A 68 -34.05 1.88 -3.82
N ILE A 69 -34.26 2.93 -4.63
CA ILE A 69 -33.18 3.78 -5.14
C ILE A 69 -32.37 4.40 -4.00
N ALA A 70 -33.06 4.90 -2.97
CA ALA A 70 -32.39 5.49 -1.80
C ALA A 70 -31.53 4.47 -1.04
N GLU A 71 -32.00 3.24 -0.87
CA GLU A 71 -31.26 2.16 -0.20
C GLU A 71 -29.99 1.75 -0.98
N TYR A 72 -30.09 1.60 -2.31
CA TYR A 72 -28.92 1.31 -3.14
C TYR A 72 -27.90 2.44 -3.15
N PHE A 73 -28.35 3.70 -3.20
CA PHE A 73 -27.46 4.85 -3.12
C PHE A 73 -26.75 4.92 -1.76
N ALA A 74 -27.46 4.63 -0.67
CA ALA A 74 -26.86 4.52 0.66
C ALA A 74 -25.78 3.43 0.74
N MET A 75 -25.99 2.26 0.10
CA MET A 75 -24.96 1.23 0.00
C MET A 75 -23.70 1.73 -0.72
N LEU A 76 -23.83 2.48 -1.81
CA LEU A 76 -22.68 3.07 -2.51
C LEU A 76 -21.91 4.06 -1.63
N VAL A 77 -22.61 4.89 -0.85
CA VAL A 77 -21.98 5.81 0.12
C VAL A 77 -21.21 5.04 1.18
N VAL A 78 -21.78 3.97 1.74
CA VAL A 78 -21.10 3.10 2.72
C VAL A 78 -19.84 2.49 2.11
N MET A 79 -19.92 1.96 0.89
CA MET A 79 -18.75 1.40 0.19
C MET A 79 -17.66 2.45 -0.04
N ALA A 80 -18.05 3.67 -0.46
CA ALA A 80 -17.11 4.77 -0.63
C ALA A 80 -16.44 5.16 0.70
N ALA A 81 -17.19 5.19 1.80
CA ALA A 81 -16.66 5.47 3.13
C ALA A 81 -15.67 4.37 3.58
N VAL A 82 -15.97 3.09 3.34
CA VAL A 82 -15.07 1.97 3.63
C VAL A 82 -13.79 2.06 2.79
N LEU A 83 -13.91 2.37 1.49
CA LEU A 83 -12.76 2.55 0.61
C LEU A 83 -11.87 3.71 1.06
N ALA A 84 -12.47 4.83 1.47
CA ALA A 84 -11.76 5.99 2.01
C ALA A 84 -11.02 5.64 3.31
N ALA A 85 -11.70 4.98 4.25
CA ALA A 85 -11.09 4.55 5.51
C ALA A 85 -9.96 3.53 5.32
N ALA A 86 -10.13 2.57 4.40
CA ALA A 86 -9.09 1.61 4.03
C ALA A 86 -7.90 2.30 3.34
N SER A 87 -8.15 3.30 2.52
CA SER A 87 -7.08 4.08 1.88
C SER A 87 -6.31 4.90 2.91
N ALA A 88 -7.01 5.60 3.80
CA ALA A 88 -6.42 6.39 4.88
C ALA A 88 -5.60 5.53 5.85
N SER A 89 -6.14 4.39 6.28
CA SER A 89 -5.45 3.43 7.16
C SER A 89 -4.18 2.89 6.49
N ARG A 90 -4.25 2.56 5.19
CA ARG A 90 -3.07 2.15 4.41
C ARG A 90 -2.00 3.24 4.42
N TYR A 91 -2.38 4.49 4.13
CA TYR A 91 -1.46 5.62 4.12
C TYR A 91 -0.83 5.84 5.50
N TYR A 92 -1.62 5.79 6.56
CA TYR A 92 -1.14 5.94 7.93
C TYR A 92 -0.08 4.89 8.28
N PHE A 93 -0.36 3.61 8.02
CA PHE A 93 0.60 2.53 8.29
C PHE A 93 1.89 2.68 7.47
N VAL A 94 1.79 3.07 6.20
CA VAL A 94 2.95 3.26 5.32
C VAL A 94 3.82 4.42 5.79
N ILE A 95 3.22 5.58 6.11
CA ILE A 95 3.95 6.78 6.52
C ILE A 95 4.66 6.55 7.85
N THR A 96 3.94 6.09 8.87
CA THR A 96 4.53 5.85 10.19
C THR A 96 5.60 4.75 10.16
N LEU A 97 5.46 3.74 9.29
CA LEU A 97 6.51 2.75 9.07
C LEU A 97 7.76 3.38 8.45
N GLY A 98 7.58 4.21 7.43
CA GLY A 98 8.69 4.92 6.77
C GLY A 98 9.47 5.81 7.73
N GLU A 99 8.77 6.61 8.55
CA GLU A 99 9.39 7.47 9.56
C GLU A 99 10.24 6.68 10.56
N ARG A 100 9.71 5.56 11.06
CA ARG A 100 10.41 4.70 12.03
C ARG A 100 11.65 4.04 11.42
N VAL A 101 11.53 3.50 10.20
CA VAL A 101 12.66 2.89 9.49
C VAL A 101 13.78 3.91 9.23
N VAL A 102 13.44 5.12 8.79
CA VAL A 102 14.44 6.18 8.55
C VAL A 102 15.10 6.64 9.85
N ALA A 103 14.35 6.73 10.95
CA ALA A 103 14.90 7.09 12.25
C ALA A 103 15.91 6.05 12.75
N ASP A 104 15.61 4.76 12.60
CA ASP A 104 16.52 3.68 13.03
C ASP A 104 17.78 3.62 12.17
N ILE A 105 17.66 3.76 10.83
CA ILE A 105 18.83 3.82 9.93
C ILE A 105 19.74 4.98 10.31
N ARG A 106 19.17 6.15 10.59
CA ARG A 106 19.96 7.32 10.99
C ARG A 106 20.72 7.09 12.28
N ARG A 107 20.12 6.39 13.26
CA ARG A 107 20.80 6.02 14.52
C ARG A 107 21.96 5.08 14.28
N ASP A 108 21.77 4.04 13.48
CA ASP A 108 22.82 3.07 13.13
C ASP A 108 23.98 3.70 12.37
N VAL A 109 23.67 4.55 11.39
CA VAL A 109 24.69 5.27 10.63
C VAL A 109 25.49 6.18 11.56
N PHE A 110 24.83 6.89 12.47
CA PHE A 110 25.52 7.76 13.42
C PHE A 110 26.44 6.99 14.36
N ALA A 111 25.97 5.85 14.89
CA ALA A 111 26.76 4.97 15.75
C ALA A 111 27.98 4.40 15.02
N HIS A 112 27.82 3.99 13.75
CA HIS A 112 28.92 3.45 12.97
C HIS A 112 30.00 4.50 12.65
N VAL A 113 29.59 5.72 12.30
CA VAL A 113 30.52 6.83 12.02
C VAL A 113 31.30 7.21 13.29
N THR A 114 30.65 7.24 14.47
CA THR A 114 31.34 7.54 15.73
C THR A 114 32.31 6.45 16.17
N THR A 115 32.07 5.17 15.81
CA THR A 115 33.04 4.08 16.06
C THR A 115 34.22 4.06 15.10
N LEU A 116 34.12 4.71 13.94
CA LEU A 116 35.19 4.82 12.93
C LEU A 116 36.11 6.04 13.13
N SER A 117 35.85 6.87 14.14
CA SER A 117 36.71 8.00 14.50
C SER A 117 37.39 7.78 15.86
N PRO A 118 38.65 7.33 15.82
CA PRO A 118 39.76 7.92 16.55
C PRO A 118 40.63 8.79 15.63
#